data_AF-A0A6M7XZT9-F1
#
_entry.id   AF-A0A6M7XZT9-F1
#
_cell.length_a   1.000
_cell.length_b   1.000
_cell.length_c   1.000
_cell.angle_alpha   90.00
_cell.angle_beta   90.00
_cell.angle_gamma   90.00
#
_symmetry.space_group_name_H-M   'P 1'
#
loop_
_entity.id
_entity.type
_entity.pdbx_description
1 polymer ?
#
loop_
_entity_poly.entity_id
_entity_poly.type
_entity_poly.pdbx_seq_one_letter_code
_entity_poly.pdbx_strand_id
1 'polypeptide(L)'
;MSLHQTTITAATVTTRRQRANADNAALATTAKRDQSDFNHKAVKVLTAKGFRRSTIAATLELSERSVRRYQSTQCLAWDAERAVELRRISIAATLGTVRFQSDDDVEWEDMMLGARGDTRASVFDALKEGLSQADIARLLGISLPAVSRHVKEIARRRLAKSQAEKFNENHLTY
;
A
#
# COMPACT_ATOMS: atom_id res chain seq x y z
N MET A 1 -30.66 81.55 15.25
CA MET A 1 -31.08 80.27 15.87
C MET A 1 -31.53 79.35 14.75
N SER A 2 -30.76 78.29 14.44
CA SER A 2 -31.04 77.37 13.34
C SER A 2 -31.43 76.00 13.91
N LEU A 3 -32.65 75.54 13.63
CA LEU A 3 -33.15 74.23 14.04
C LEU A 3 -32.79 73.22 12.96
N HIS A 4 -31.83 72.34 13.24
CA HIS A 4 -31.53 71.20 12.39
C HIS A 4 -32.64 70.15 12.53
N GLN A 5 -33.43 69.96 11.46
CA GLN A 5 -34.35 68.82 11.35
C GLN A 5 -33.54 67.54 11.15
N THR A 6 -33.65 66.61 12.10
CA THR A 6 -33.05 65.28 12.02
C THR A 6 -34.04 64.34 11.34
N THR A 7 -33.78 64.00 10.09
CA THR A 7 -34.57 62.99 9.35
C THR A 7 -34.18 61.61 9.87
N ILE A 8 -35.03 61.00 10.69
CA ILE A 8 -34.88 59.61 11.12
C ILE A 8 -35.39 58.73 9.97
N THR A 9 -34.48 58.07 9.26
CA THR A 9 -34.81 57.06 8.25
C THR A 9 -35.37 55.82 8.96
N ALA A 10 -36.64 55.49 8.70
CA ALA A 10 -37.25 54.29 9.26
C ALA A 10 -36.51 53.04 8.75
N ALA A 11 -35.85 52.31 9.66
CA ALA A 11 -35.24 51.03 9.34
C ALA A 11 -36.36 50.03 8.93
N THR A 12 -36.27 49.51 7.71
CA THR A 12 -37.20 48.50 7.19
C THR A 12 -37.11 47.24 8.05
N VAL A 13 -38.06 47.05 8.97
CA VAL A 13 -38.13 45.85 9.82
C VAL A 13 -38.59 44.68 8.95
N THR A 14 -37.62 43.87 8.51
CA THR A 14 -37.90 42.64 7.76
C THR A 14 -38.80 41.74 8.60
N THR A 15 -39.99 41.44 8.08
CA THR A 15 -40.97 40.62 8.80
C THR A 15 -40.43 39.22 9.07
N ARG A 16 -40.85 38.58 10.16
CA ARG A 16 -40.43 37.21 10.55
C ARG A 16 -40.61 36.19 9.41
N ARG A 17 -41.65 36.36 8.58
CA ARG A 17 -41.93 35.54 7.39
C ARG A 17 -40.90 35.74 6.27
N GLN A 18 -40.43 36.97 6.07
CA GLN A 18 -39.37 37.27 5.09
C GLN A 18 -38.02 36.69 5.52
N ARG A 19 -37.71 36.69 6.84
CA ARG A 19 -36.51 36.03 7.38
C ARG A 19 -36.55 34.52 7.16
N ALA A 20 -37.64 33.86 7.54
CA ALA A 20 -37.80 32.42 7.33
C ALA A 20 -37.70 32.00 5.85
N ASN A 21 -38.23 32.81 4.92
CA ASN A 21 -38.10 32.55 3.48
C ASN A 21 -36.65 32.70 2.98
N ALA A 22 -35.91 33.69 3.50
CA ALA A 22 -34.50 33.88 3.16
C ALA A 22 -33.62 32.73 3.71
N ASP A 23 -33.90 32.29 4.94
CA ASP A 23 -33.19 31.17 5.57
C ASP A 23 -33.44 29.86 4.80
N ASN A 24 -34.69 29.58 4.40
CA ASN A 24 -35.03 28.42 3.58
C ASN A 24 -34.36 28.46 2.19
N ALA A 25 -34.27 29.64 1.58
CA ALA A 25 -33.58 29.81 0.30
C ALA A 25 -32.07 29.55 0.45
N ALA A 26 -31.45 30.02 1.53
CA ALA A 26 -30.04 29.76 1.83
C ALA A 26 -29.76 28.28 2.14
N LEU A 27 -30.65 27.59 2.86
CA LEU A 27 -30.54 26.15 3.10
C LEU A 27 -30.65 25.37 1.78
N ALA A 28 -31.55 25.76 0.89
CA ALA A 28 -31.71 25.12 -0.41
C ALA A 28 -30.49 25.31 -1.33
N THR A 29 -29.80 26.45 -1.29
CA THR A 29 -28.58 26.66 -2.07
C THR A 29 -27.40 25.86 -1.53
N THR A 30 -27.26 25.78 -0.20
CA THR A 30 -26.25 24.93 0.45
C THR A 30 -26.47 23.46 0.14
N ALA A 31 -27.70 22.95 0.28
CA ALA A 31 -28.02 21.56 -0.06
C ALA A 31 -27.72 21.20 -1.52
N LYS A 32 -28.00 22.11 -2.46
CA LYS A 32 -27.66 21.91 -3.89
C LYS A 32 -26.15 21.86 -4.11
N ARG A 33 -25.39 22.69 -3.40
CA ARG A 33 -23.92 22.68 -3.46
C ARG A 33 -23.37 21.37 -2.92
N ASP A 34 -23.82 20.96 -1.73
CA ASP A 34 -23.40 19.72 -1.08
C ASP A 34 -23.70 18.50 -1.96
N GLN A 35 -24.89 18.47 -2.58
CA GLN A 35 -25.26 17.41 -3.53
C GLN A 35 -24.33 17.39 -4.75
N SER A 36 -23.95 18.57 -5.27
CA SER A 36 -23.07 18.66 -6.43
C SER A 36 -21.64 18.21 -6.12
N ASP A 37 -21.13 18.53 -4.92
CA ASP A 37 -19.82 18.12 -4.43
C ASP A 37 -19.79 16.61 -4.15
N PHE A 38 -20.86 16.08 -3.54
CA PHE A 38 -21.07 14.64 -3.37
C PHE A 38 -21.07 13.91 -4.72
N ASN A 39 -21.85 14.39 -5.69
CA ASN A 39 -21.97 13.78 -7.01
C ASN A 39 -20.63 13.77 -7.76
N HIS A 40 -19.86 14.86 -7.70
CA HIS A 40 -18.53 14.93 -8.34
C HIS A 40 -17.58 13.88 -7.75
N LYS A 41 -17.53 13.79 -6.42
CA LYS A 41 -16.71 12.81 -5.71
C LYS A 41 -17.15 11.38 -6.01
N ALA A 42 -18.45 11.09 -5.96
CA ALA A 42 -19.00 9.77 -6.26
C ALA A 42 -18.63 9.30 -7.68
N VAL A 43 -18.70 10.18 -8.68
CA VAL A 43 -18.25 9.88 -10.04
C VAL A 43 -16.76 9.51 -10.07
N LYS A 44 -15.89 10.21 -9.33
CA LYS A 44 -14.45 9.88 -9.27
C LYS A 44 -14.20 8.52 -8.63
N VAL A 45 -14.86 8.23 -7.51
CA VAL A 45 -14.77 6.93 -6.81
C VAL A 45 -15.19 5.79 -7.72
N LEU A 46 -16.35 5.89 -8.37
CA LEU A 46 -16.88 4.84 -9.24
C LEU A 46 -16.04 4.67 -10.50
N THR A 47 -15.51 5.76 -11.06
CA THR A 47 -14.59 5.69 -12.20
C THR A 47 -13.29 4.98 -11.80
N ALA A 48 -12.73 5.28 -10.62
CA ALA A 48 -11.52 4.62 -10.11
C ALA A 48 -11.74 3.11 -9.85
N LYS A 49 -12.98 2.71 -9.53
CA LYS A 49 -13.39 1.30 -9.42
C LYS A 49 -13.67 0.60 -10.75
N GLY A 50 -13.58 1.31 -11.88
CA GLY A 50 -13.75 0.74 -13.23
C GLY A 50 -15.18 0.67 -13.75
N PHE A 51 -16.15 1.33 -13.10
CA PHE A 51 -17.53 1.35 -13.60
C PHE A 51 -17.65 2.14 -14.91
N ARG A 52 -18.53 1.66 -15.81
CA ARG A 52 -18.83 2.34 -17.08
C ARG A 52 -19.66 3.60 -16.86
N ARG A 53 -19.52 4.60 -17.75
CA ARG A 53 -20.20 5.90 -17.63
C ARG A 53 -21.72 5.78 -17.56
N SER A 54 -22.30 4.90 -18.38
CA SER A 54 -23.75 4.66 -18.40
C SER A 54 -24.26 4.10 -17.07
N THR A 55 -23.52 3.17 -16.46
CA THR A 55 -23.82 2.63 -15.13
C THR A 55 -23.76 3.72 -14.07
N ILE A 56 -22.70 4.54 -14.09
CA ILE A 56 -22.54 5.66 -13.13
C ILE A 56 -23.67 6.68 -13.26
N ALA A 57 -24.05 7.02 -14.49
CA ALA A 57 -25.13 7.94 -14.79
C ALA A 57 -26.47 7.43 -14.23
N ALA A 58 -26.77 6.15 -14.44
CA ALA A 58 -27.97 5.51 -13.91
C ALA A 58 -27.97 5.45 -12.37
N THR A 59 -26.86 5.08 -11.74
CA THR A 59 -26.78 4.94 -10.26
C THR A 59 -26.92 6.27 -9.53
N LEU A 60 -26.38 7.36 -10.10
CA LEU A 60 -26.38 8.68 -9.46
C LEU A 60 -27.51 9.58 -9.96
N GLU A 61 -28.39 9.07 -10.83
CA GLU A 61 -29.46 9.84 -11.49
C GLU A 61 -28.93 11.11 -12.19
N LEU A 62 -27.77 10.98 -12.83
CA LEU A 62 -27.09 12.06 -13.55
C LEU A 62 -27.16 11.83 -15.06
N SER A 63 -27.10 12.91 -15.83
CA SER A 63 -26.86 12.79 -17.26
C SER A 63 -25.44 12.30 -17.54
N GLU A 64 -25.25 11.52 -18.61
CA GLU A 64 -23.90 11.10 -19.04
C GLU A 64 -22.98 12.29 -19.35
N ARG A 65 -23.55 13.43 -19.78
CA ARG A 65 -22.82 14.69 -19.98
C ARG A 65 -22.24 15.22 -18.67
N SER A 66 -23.03 15.17 -17.59
CA SER A 66 -22.58 15.56 -16.25
C SER A 66 -21.47 14.63 -15.75
N VAL A 67 -21.64 13.32 -15.93
CA VAL A 67 -20.61 12.32 -15.59
C VAL A 67 -19.30 12.60 -16.35
N ARG A 68 -19.37 12.80 -17.67
CA ARG A 68 -18.20 13.13 -18.49
C ARG A 68 -17.50 14.41 -17.99
N ARG A 69 -18.28 15.45 -17.67
CA ARG A 69 -17.75 16.71 -17.14
C ARG A 69 -17.00 16.44 -15.83
N TYR A 70 -17.63 15.77 -14.86
CA TYR A 70 -17.04 15.44 -13.57
C TYR A 70 -15.79 14.54 -13.68
N GLN A 71 -15.75 13.65 -14.67
CA GLN A 71 -14.55 12.84 -14.96
C GLN A 71 -13.39 13.72 -15.43
N SER A 72 -13.65 14.71 -16.30
CA SER A 72 -12.62 15.62 -16.83
C SER A 72 -12.16 16.70 -15.87
N THR A 73 -12.99 17.11 -14.90
CA THR A 73 -12.66 18.16 -13.94
C THR A 73 -11.98 17.61 -12.69
N GLN A 74 -11.09 18.41 -12.09
CA GLN A 74 -10.43 18.05 -10.84
C GLN A 74 -11.40 18.13 -9.65
N CYS A 75 -11.30 17.19 -8.72
CA CYS A 75 -12.11 17.15 -7.50
C CYS A 75 -11.17 17.17 -6.29
N LEU A 76 -11.01 18.34 -5.65
CA LEU A 76 -10.07 18.52 -4.55
C LEU A 76 -10.35 17.58 -3.36
N ALA A 77 -11.63 17.33 -3.07
CA ALA A 77 -12.04 16.43 -1.99
C ALA A 77 -11.61 14.97 -2.25
N TRP A 78 -11.75 14.49 -3.49
CA TRP A 78 -11.31 13.16 -3.87
C TRP A 78 -9.78 13.06 -3.89
N ASP A 79 -9.10 14.08 -4.40
CA ASP A 79 -7.64 14.09 -4.48
C ASP A 79 -6.99 14.06 -3.09
N ALA A 80 -7.57 14.78 -2.11
CA ALA A 80 -7.12 14.76 -0.72
C ALA A 80 -7.28 13.38 -0.08
N GLU A 81 -8.44 12.73 -0.24
CA GLU A 81 -8.66 11.38 0.29
C GLU A 81 -7.77 10.34 -0.38
N ARG A 82 -7.57 10.45 -1.69
CA ARG A 82 -6.69 9.56 -2.43
C ARG A 82 -5.24 9.71 -1.99
N ALA A 83 -4.78 10.93 -1.68
CA ALA A 83 -3.44 11.16 -1.15
C ALA A 83 -3.26 10.51 0.24
N VAL A 84 -4.27 10.60 1.11
CA VAL A 84 -4.25 9.91 2.42
C VAL A 84 -4.22 8.40 2.23
N GLU A 85 -5.04 7.86 1.32
CA GLU A 85 -5.09 6.42 1.07
C GLU A 85 -3.77 5.90 0.47
N LEU A 86 -3.20 6.61 -0.49
CA LEU A 86 -1.88 6.28 -1.03
C LEU A 86 -0.79 6.33 0.04
N ARG A 87 -0.86 7.29 0.98
CA ARG A 87 0.06 7.36 2.12
C ARG A 87 -0.12 6.17 3.07
N ARG A 88 -1.36 5.72 3.28
CA ARG A 88 -1.64 4.52 4.08
C ARG A 88 -1.10 3.26 3.41
N ILE A 89 -1.32 3.11 2.11
CA ILE A 89 -0.79 1.98 1.34
C ILE A 89 0.75 2.01 1.35
N SER A 90 1.38 3.18 1.19
CA SER A 90 2.83 3.29 1.24
C SER A 90 3.40 2.96 2.62
N ILE A 91 2.72 3.43 3.68
CA ILE A 91 3.07 3.08 5.07
C ILE A 91 2.86 1.58 5.30
N ALA A 92 1.76 0.98 4.85
CA ALA A 92 1.52 -0.45 4.99
C ALA A 92 2.51 -1.29 4.16
N ALA A 93 2.94 -0.83 3.00
CA ALA A 93 3.98 -1.48 2.20
C ALA A 93 5.35 -1.40 2.90
N THR A 94 5.67 -0.27 3.55
CA THR A 94 6.92 -0.10 4.31
C THR A 94 6.89 -0.77 5.69
N LEU A 95 5.72 -0.84 6.35
CA LEU A 95 5.50 -1.52 7.63
C LEU A 95 5.27 -3.02 7.47
N GLY A 96 4.75 -3.48 6.33
CA GLY A 96 4.76 -4.89 5.95
C GLY A 96 6.19 -5.41 5.69
N THR A 97 7.14 -4.50 5.50
CA THR A 97 8.58 -4.73 5.50
C THR A 97 9.28 -4.26 6.78
N VAL A 98 8.55 -3.86 7.83
CA VAL A 98 9.18 -3.74 9.16
C VAL A 98 9.49 -5.15 9.59
N ARG A 99 10.72 -5.57 9.27
CA ARG A 99 11.33 -6.70 9.93
C ARG A 99 11.26 -6.39 11.43
N PHE A 100 10.68 -7.32 12.17
CA PHE A 100 10.74 -7.31 13.64
C PHE A 100 12.19 -7.23 14.12
N GLN A 101 13.11 -7.75 13.31
CA GLN A 101 14.55 -7.64 13.48
C GLN A 101 15.05 -6.30 12.93
N SER A 102 15.78 -5.55 13.75
CA SER A 102 16.61 -4.44 13.29
C SER A 102 17.76 -4.94 12.42
N ASP A 103 18.39 -4.06 11.64
CA ASP A 103 19.59 -4.42 10.88
C ASP A 103 20.71 -4.91 11.81
N ASP A 104 20.80 -4.35 13.02
CA ASP A 104 21.71 -4.81 14.08
C ASP A 104 21.39 -6.23 14.56
N ASP A 105 20.10 -6.60 14.63
CA ASP A 105 19.68 -7.98 14.98
C ASP A 105 20.02 -8.96 13.85
N VAL A 106 19.92 -8.53 12.59
CA VAL A 106 20.29 -9.35 11.42
C VAL A 106 21.79 -9.54 11.36
N GLU A 107 22.59 -8.49 11.59
CA GLU A 107 24.05 -8.59 11.66
C GLU A 107 24.51 -9.42 12.86
N TRP A 108 23.85 -9.27 14.01
CA TRP A 108 24.11 -10.09 15.19
C TRP A 108 23.74 -11.56 14.95
N GLU A 109 22.61 -11.86 14.29
CA GLU A 109 22.24 -13.22 13.90
C GLU A 109 23.23 -13.82 12.88
N ASP A 110 23.68 -13.05 11.88
CA ASP A 110 24.68 -13.50 10.89
C ASP A 110 26.04 -13.79 11.56
N MET A 111 26.45 -12.93 12.48
CA MET A 111 27.64 -13.11 13.32
C MET A 111 27.51 -14.32 14.27
N MET A 112 26.31 -14.58 14.82
CA MET A 112 26.05 -15.71 15.72
C MET A 112 25.81 -17.04 14.98
N LEU A 113 25.32 -17.00 13.74
CA LEU A 113 25.36 -18.11 12.81
C LEU A 113 26.82 -18.47 12.48
N GLY A 114 27.75 -17.54 12.48
CA GLY A 114 29.19 -17.85 12.43
C GLY A 114 29.72 -18.59 13.68
N ALA A 115 29.12 -18.35 14.86
CA ALA A 115 29.63 -18.86 16.13
C ALA A 115 29.02 -20.20 16.59
N ARG A 116 27.87 -20.61 16.02
CA ARG A 116 27.24 -21.94 16.27
C ARG A 116 26.67 -22.61 15.01
N GLY A 117 26.89 -22.05 13.82
CA GLY A 117 26.15 -22.40 12.62
C GLY A 117 26.66 -23.64 11.88
N ASP A 118 25.70 -24.17 11.14
CA ASP A 118 25.69 -25.40 10.36
C ASP A 118 27.09 -25.98 10.07
N THR A 119 27.51 -26.96 10.86
CA THR A 119 28.76 -27.73 10.64
C THR A 119 28.85 -28.24 9.20
N ARG A 120 27.70 -28.49 8.54
CA ARG A 120 27.65 -28.87 7.14
C ARG A 120 28.03 -27.73 6.19
N ALA A 121 27.65 -26.48 6.48
CA ALA A 121 28.07 -25.31 5.69
C ALA A 121 29.59 -25.12 5.79
N SER A 122 30.15 -25.20 6.99
CA SER A 122 31.61 -25.14 7.17
C SER A 122 32.34 -26.30 6.45
N VAL A 123 31.79 -27.52 6.49
CA VAL A 123 32.31 -28.65 5.71
C VAL A 123 32.20 -28.39 4.20
N PHE A 124 31.11 -27.78 3.75
CA PHE A 124 30.90 -27.45 2.33
C PHE A 124 31.92 -26.41 1.83
N ASP A 125 32.13 -25.34 2.58
CA ASP A 125 33.09 -24.29 2.23
C ASP A 125 34.52 -24.83 2.20
N ALA A 126 34.89 -25.63 3.20
CA ALA A 126 36.20 -26.27 3.22
C ALA A 126 36.40 -27.29 2.07
N LEU A 127 35.34 -28.00 1.66
CA LEU A 127 35.38 -28.84 0.45
C LEU A 127 35.53 -28.02 -0.83
N LYS A 128 34.94 -26.82 -0.90
CA LYS A 128 35.06 -25.90 -2.04
C LYS A 128 36.49 -25.36 -2.16
N GLU A 129 37.17 -25.18 -1.04
CA GLU A 129 38.59 -24.83 -0.97
C GLU A 129 39.53 -25.99 -1.32
N GLY A 130 39.00 -27.19 -1.55
CA GLY A 130 39.78 -28.37 -1.95
C GLY A 130 40.45 -29.12 -0.80
N LEU A 131 40.06 -28.84 0.44
CA LEU A 131 40.60 -29.52 1.63
C LEU A 131 40.18 -31.00 1.68
N SER A 132 41.07 -31.85 2.18
CA SER A 132 40.76 -33.26 2.42
C SER A 132 39.82 -33.40 3.64
N GLN A 133 39.00 -34.46 3.68
CA GLN A 133 38.09 -34.68 4.82
C GLN A 133 38.84 -34.82 6.16
N ALA A 134 40.09 -35.30 6.14
CA ALA A 134 40.93 -35.39 7.33
C ALA A 134 41.37 -34.02 7.83
N ASP A 135 41.69 -33.10 6.91
CA ASP A 135 42.08 -31.73 7.27
C ASP A 135 40.87 -30.92 7.73
N ILE A 136 39.69 -31.15 7.14
CA ILE A 136 38.42 -30.57 7.59
C ILE A 136 38.06 -31.03 9.01
N ALA A 137 38.26 -32.31 9.32
CA ALA A 137 38.03 -32.85 10.67
C ALA A 137 38.92 -32.16 11.72
N ARG A 138 40.20 -31.94 11.39
CA ARG A 138 41.14 -31.22 12.26
C ARG A 138 40.78 -29.75 12.38
N LEU A 139 40.45 -29.09 11.27
CA LEU A 139 40.12 -27.67 11.19
C LEU A 139 38.87 -27.32 12.01
N LEU A 140 37.82 -28.15 11.88
CA LEU A 140 36.54 -27.92 12.54
C LEU A 140 36.44 -28.60 13.92
N GLY A 141 37.45 -29.34 14.35
CA GLY A 141 37.46 -30.04 15.64
C GLY A 141 36.39 -31.14 15.77
N ILE A 142 35.95 -31.72 14.65
CA ILE A 142 34.90 -32.74 14.59
C ILE A 142 35.46 -34.09 14.15
N SER A 143 34.75 -35.17 14.48
CA SER A 143 35.20 -36.51 14.12
C SER A 143 35.13 -36.74 12.60
N LEU A 144 36.10 -37.48 12.05
CA LEU A 144 36.13 -37.84 10.63
C LEU A 144 34.83 -38.52 10.14
N PRO A 145 34.17 -39.41 10.91
CA PRO A 145 32.86 -39.96 10.54
C PRO A 145 31.75 -38.90 10.44
N ALA A 146 31.79 -37.84 11.26
CA ALA A 146 30.84 -36.73 11.17
C ALA A 146 31.05 -35.93 9.89
N VAL A 147 32.30 -35.62 9.52
CA VAL A 147 32.64 -35.00 8.23
C VAL A 147 32.12 -35.84 7.07
N SER A 148 32.40 -37.15 7.07
CA SER A 148 31.96 -38.06 6.02
C SER A 148 30.43 -38.09 5.87
N ARG A 149 29.69 -38.05 6.98
CA ARG A 149 28.22 -37.97 6.99
C ARG A 149 27.74 -36.68 6.31
N HIS A 150 28.33 -35.53 6.65
CA HIS A 150 27.98 -34.25 6.05
C HIS A 150 28.30 -34.21 4.54
N VAL A 151 29.46 -34.75 4.12
CA VAL A 151 29.83 -34.86 2.70
C VAL A 151 28.80 -35.68 1.93
N LYS A 152 28.37 -36.83 2.46
CA LYS A 152 27.34 -37.68 1.82
C LYS A 152 26.00 -36.96 1.69
N GLU A 153 25.60 -36.21 2.71
CA GLU A 153 24.35 -35.45 2.68
C GLU A 153 24.40 -34.31 1.64
N ILE A 154 25.52 -33.58 1.57
CA ILE A 154 25.75 -32.54 0.55
C ILE A 154 25.64 -33.14 -0.86
N ALA A 155 26.29 -34.27 -1.11
CA ALA A 155 26.24 -34.95 -2.41
C ALA A 155 24.80 -35.37 -2.78
N ARG A 156 24.05 -35.94 -1.82
CA ARG A 156 22.65 -36.33 -2.03
C ARG A 156 21.76 -35.14 -2.41
N ARG A 157 21.92 -34.00 -1.73
CA ARG A 157 21.13 -32.79 -2.02
C ARG A 157 21.45 -32.21 -3.40
N ARG A 158 22.73 -32.21 -3.81
CA ARG A 158 23.14 -31.78 -5.16
C ARG A 158 22.52 -32.66 -6.25
N LEU A 159 22.49 -33.98 -6.05
CA LEU A 159 21.84 -34.92 -6.97
C LEU A 159 20.31 -34.71 -7.03
N ALA A 160 19.66 -34.51 -5.88
CA ALA A 160 18.23 -34.24 -5.85
C ALA A 160 17.87 -32.94 -6.57
N LYS A 161 18.68 -31.88 -6.40
CA LYS A 161 18.49 -30.60 -7.08
C LYS A 161 18.62 -30.73 -8.60
N SER A 162 19.63 -31.44 -9.10
CA SER A 162 19.80 -31.63 -10.55
C SER A 162 18.71 -32.52 -11.17
N GLN A 163 18.17 -33.49 -10.41
CA GLN A 163 17.02 -34.28 -10.85
C GLN A 163 15.74 -33.43 -10.91
N ALA A 164 15.51 -32.57 -9.93
CA ALA A 164 14.38 -31.65 -9.91
C ALA A 164 14.44 -30.63 -11.05
N GLU A 165 15.62 -30.07 -11.33
CA GLU A 165 15.84 -29.14 -12.46
C GLU A 165 15.52 -29.83 -13.81
N LYS A 166 16.04 -31.04 -14.03
CA LYS A 166 15.75 -31.83 -15.24
C LYS A 166 14.27 -32.19 -15.39
N PHE A 167 13.60 -32.51 -14.29
CA PHE A 167 12.16 -32.81 -14.32
C PHE A 167 11.35 -31.56 -14.70
N ASN A 168 11.73 -30.39 -14.19
CA ASN A 168 11.04 -29.13 -14.45
C ASN A 168 11.24 -28.65 -15.90
N GLU A 169 12.45 -28.80 -16.46
CA GLU A 169 12.75 -28.49 -17.87
C GLU A 169 11.92 -29.34 -18.85
N ASN A 170 11.68 -30.62 -18.53
CA ASN A 170 10.89 -31.52 -19.35
C ASN A 170 9.38 -31.24 -19.32
N HIS A 171 8.89 -30.44 -18.36
CA HIS A 171 7.46 -30.17 -18.17
C HIS A 171 7.02 -28.79 -18.68
N LEU A 172 7.96 -27.99 -19.20
CA LEU A 172 7.76 -26.65 -19.78
C LEU A 172 7.75 -26.64 -21.33
N THR A 173 7.78 -27.80 -21.97
CA THR A 173 7.87 -27.96 -23.44
C THR A 173 6.56 -28.37 -24.13
N TYR A 174 5.39 -28.08 -23.54
CA TYR A 174 4.07 -28.26 -24.19
C TYR A 174 3.25 -26.98 -24.22
#